data_AF-A0A1Y2M3G8-F1
#
_entry.id   AF-A0A1Y2M3G8-F1
#
_cell.length_a   1.000
_cell.length_b   1.000
_cell.length_c   1.000
_cell.angle_alpha   90.00
_cell.angle_beta   90.00
_cell.angle_gamma   90.00
#
_symmetry.space_group_name_H-M   'P 1'
#
loop_
_entity.id
_entity.type
_entity.pdbx_description
1 polymer ?
#
loop_
_entity_poly.entity_id
_entity_poly.type
_entity_poly.pdbx_seq_one_letter_code
_entity_poly.pdbx_strand_id
1 'polypeptide(L)'
;MLSFSRRSLALWAFALSAIDVKAHPLLVGHIVLHADELRSEYDYVIVGGGASGLTVANRLSEEPGTTVLVIEAGEFDQDEDFVTIPGLAGGAVGTKYDWNTTYAASEYLGGREVPVSQGKVVGGGTKLNRMVFDRGSKSDYDGWETLGNEGWNWEGLLPYFKKNEVFTPPVDEIREEYNITWDESAHGFDGYMHSTYSPFYWPTTKNFIEATRTLGIPVSNDQANGNAIGGYFCPHNMDPTEYKRSSADEAYYDTASKRDNFHLLAGHQATRILTCTDGVTKATGIEV
;
A
#
# COMPACT_ATOMS: atom_id res chain seq x y z
N MET A 1 75.82 -40.17 -1.71
CA MET A 1 74.90 -39.24 -2.37
C MET A 1 74.20 -38.42 -1.29
N LEU A 2 74.51 -37.12 -1.26
CA LEU A 2 73.89 -36.01 -0.51
C LEU A 2 72.43 -35.80 -1.02
N SER A 3 71.46 -35.09 -0.43
CA SER A 3 71.29 -34.19 0.72
C SER A 3 69.78 -33.89 0.85
N PHE A 4 69.32 -33.49 2.05
CA PHE A 4 67.98 -32.96 2.33
C PHE A 4 67.62 -31.66 1.57
N SER A 5 66.32 -31.40 1.35
CA SER A 5 65.70 -30.07 1.49
C SER A 5 64.16 -30.10 1.49
N ARG A 6 63.58 -29.25 2.33
CA ARG A 6 62.17 -29.05 2.72
C ARG A 6 61.37 -28.22 1.71
N ARG A 7 60.08 -28.54 1.50
CA ARG A 7 58.93 -27.60 1.33
C ARG A 7 57.63 -28.35 1.69
N SER A 8 57.11 -28.24 2.91
CA SER A 8 56.01 -27.34 3.32
C SER A 8 54.72 -27.46 2.49
N LEU A 9 53.74 -28.23 2.97
CA LEU A 9 52.32 -27.92 2.78
C LEU A 9 51.61 -28.02 4.13
N ALA A 10 51.40 -26.85 4.69
CA ALA A 10 50.67 -26.60 5.91
C ALA A 10 49.17 -26.48 5.61
N LEU A 11 48.37 -26.95 6.58
CA LEU A 11 47.02 -26.53 6.94
C LEU A 11 45.98 -26.37 5.81
N TRP A 12 45.09 -27.36 5.72
CA TRP A 12 43.71 -27.11 5.32
C TRP A 12 42.99 -26.35 6.43
N ALA A 13 42.98 -25.02 6.33
CA ALA A 13 42.12 -24.18 7.15
C ALA A 13 40.69 -24.26 6.61
N PHE A 14 39.75 -24.62 7.49
CA PHE A 14 38.32 -24.45 7.29
C PHE A 14 38.02 -22.97 7.01
N ALA A 15 37.76 -22.62 5.76
CA ALA A 15 37.06 -21.40 5.43
C ALA A 15 35.56 -21.68 5.57
N LEU A 16 35.03 -21.54 6.79
CA LEU A 16 33.62 -21.18 6.93
C LEU A 16 33.48 -19.81 6.27
N SER A 17 32.91 -19.80 5.06
CA SER A 17 32.32 -18.58 4.53
C SER A 17 31.19 -18.20 5.49
N ALA A 18 31.49 -17.26 6.40
CA ALA A 18 30.47 -16.40 6.96
C ALA A 18 29.85 -15.68 5.75
N ILE A 19 28.78 -16.26 5.22
CA ILE A 19 27.82 -15.49 4.46
C ILE A 19 27.25 -14.56 5.52
N ASP A 20 27.64 -13.29 5.48
CA ASP A 20 26.85 -12.24 6.09
C ASP A 20 25.46 -12.37 5.48
N VAL A 21 24.58 -13.09 6.18
CA VAL A 21 23.16 -12.80 6.11
C VAL A 21 23.11 -11.35 6.55
N LYS A 22 23.06 -10.43 5.58
CA LYS A 22 22.58 -9.09 5.83
C LYS A 22 21.15 -9.28 6.30
N ALA A 23 20.99 -9.50 7.61
CA ALA A 23 19.72 -9.25 8.26
C ALA A 23 19.29 -7.88 7.77
N HIS A 24 18.07 -7.80 7.22
CA HIS A 24 17.48 -6.52 6.89
C HIS A 24 17.76 -5.56 8.05
N PRO A 25 18.20 -4.32 7.78
CA PRO A 25 18.49 -3.37 8.84
C PRO A 25 17.28 -3.39 9.78
N LEU A 26 17.55 -3.72 11.05
CA LEU A 26 16.52 -3.71 12.09
C LEU A 26 15.78 -2.38 11.96
N LEU A 27 14.52 -2.46 11.52
CA LEU A 27 13.60 -1.35 11.57
C LEU A 27 13.62 -0.88 13.02
N VAL A 28 14.21 0.29 13.29
CA VAL A 28 14.10 0.93 14.60
C VAL A 28 12.72 1.57 14.64
N GLY A 29 11.70 0.71 14.61
CA GLY A 29 10.33 1.09 14.84
C GLY A 29 9.79 0.38 16.04
N HIS A 30 9.02 1.12 16.83
CA HIS A 30 8.37 0.59 18.01
C HIS A 30 7.08 -0.11 17.58
N ILE A 31 7.23 -1.34 17.09
CA ILE A 31 6.14 -2.30 17.15
C ILE A 31 5.93 -2.59 18.63
N VAL A 32 4.78 -2.19 19.14
CA VAL A 32 4.40 -2.47 20.51
C VAL A 32 3.70 -3.83 20.49
N LEU A 33 4.36 -4.84 21.07
CA LEU A 33 3.81 -6.20 21.12
C LEU A 33 2.92 -6.38 22.36
N HIS A 34 3.18 -5.58 23.39
CA HIS A 34 2.47 -5.66 24.66
C HIS A 34 1.97 -4.28 25.10
N ALA A 35 0.71 -4.20 25.51
CA ALA A 35 0.06 -2.93 25.84
C ALA A 35 0.74 -2.16 26.99
N ASP A 36 1.54 -2.81 27.83
CA ASP A 36 2.33 -2.17 28.88
C ASP A 36 3.55 -1.38 28.37
N GLU A 37 3.95 -1.59 27.11
CA GLU A 37 4.96 -0.75 26.44
C GLU A 37 4.36 0.53 25.84
N LEU A 38 3.03 0.67 25.86
CA LEU A 38 2.35 1.89 25.41
C LEU A 38 2.59 3.04 26.37
N ARG A 39 2.56 4.26 25.82
CA ARG A 39 2.49 5.48 26.61
C ARG A 39 1.13 5.57 27.29
N SER A 40 1.07 6.25 28.43
CA SER A 40 -0.20 6.50 29.13
C SER A 40 -1.19 7.34 28.32
N GLU A 41 -0.68 8.17 27.40
CA GLU A 41 -1.46 9.03 26.52
C GLU A 41 -0.70 9.31 25.21
N TYR A 42 -1.47 9.67 24.18
CA TYR A 42 -1.00 10.04 22.85
C TYR A 42 -1.76 11.26 22.36
N ASP A 43 -1.14 12.09 21.53
CA ASP A 43 -1.81 13.23 20.90
C ASP A 43 -2.86 12.75 19.89
N TYR A 44 -2.55 11.67 19.15
CA TYR A 44 -3.46 11.04 18.20
C TYR A 44 -3.46 9.52 18.34
N VAL A 45 -4.67 8.94 18.34
CA VAL A 45 -4.88 7.50 18.21
C VAL A 45 -5.63 7.24 16.90
N ILE A 46 -5.02 6.47 16.03
CA ILE A 46 -5.56 6.07 14.73
C ILE A 46 -6.07 4.63 14.83
N VAL A 47 -7.37 4.43 14.60
CA VAL A 47 -8.00 3.12 14.61
C VAL A 47 -7.98 2.55 13.19
N GLY A 48 -7.19 1.50 13.00
CA GLY A 48 -6.94 0.82 11.73
C GLY A 48 -5.62 1.25 11.09
N GLY A 49 -4.71 0.30 10.92
CA GLY A 49 -3.44 0.42 10.20
C GLY A 49 -3.56 0.11 8.71
N GLY A 50 -4.66 0.53 8.08
CA GLY A 50 -4.89 0.38 6.63
C GLY A 50 -4.41 1.57 5.80
N ALA A 51 -4.84 1.63 4.52
CA ALA A 51 -4.45 2.66 3.55
C ALA A 51 -4.51 4.10 4.09
N SER A 52 -5.67 4.50 4.58
CA SER A 52 -5.88 5.86 5.09
C SER A 52 -5.25 6.04 6.47
N GLY A 53 -5.32 5.03 7.33
CA GLY A 53 -4.81 5.10 8.69
C GLY A 53 -3.30 5.31 8.75
N LEU A 54 -2.54 4.50 8.00
CA LEU A 54 -1.08 4.67 7.92
C LEU A 54 -0.67 5.97 7.23
N THR A 55 -1.40 6.39 6.18
CA THR A 55 -1.18 7.70 5.55
C THR A 55 -1.31 8.84 6.57
N VAL A 56 -2.40 8.87 7.34
CA VAL A 56 -2.65 9.92 8.35
C VAL A 56 -1.62 9.84 9.47
N ALA A 57 -1.36 8.65 10.00
CA ALA A 57 -0.41 8.46 11.09
C ALA A 57 1.02 8.86 10.70
N ASN A 58 1.43 8.54 9.48
CA ASN A 58 2.69 8.99 8.90
C ASN A 58 2.76 10.53 8.85
N ARG A 59 1.73 11.22 8.34
CA ARG A 59 1.78 12.69 8.26
C ARG A 59 1.75 13.37 9.63
N LEU A 60 0.94 12.89 10.57
CA LEU A 60 0.86 13.46 11.92
C LEU A 60 2.18 13.32 12.68
N SER A 61 2.88 12.18 12.53
CA SER A 61 4.16 11.94 13.19
C SER A 61 5.36 12.64 12.54
N GLU A 62 5.18 13.36 11.42
CA GLU A 62 6.26 14.19 10.85
C GLU A 62 6.68 15.31 11.82
N GLU A 63 5.78 15.76 12.68
CA GLU A 63 6.07 16.71 13.75
C GLU A 63 6.65 15.98 14.97
N PRO A 64 7.94 16.17 15.33
CA PRO A 64 8.59 15.38 16.39
C PRO A 64 7.93 15.50 17.77
N GLY A 65 7.21 16.60 18.02
CA GLY A 65 6.46 16.83 19.26
C GLY A 65 5.11 16.13 19.33
N THR A 66 4.63 15.51 18.24
CA THR A 66 3.31 14.88 18.16
C THR A 66 3.42 13.36 18.27
N THR A 67 2.86 12.78 19.32
CA THR A 67 2.83 11.33 19.56
C THR A 67 1.63 10.68 18.89
N VAL A 68 1.86 9.60 18.14
CA VAL A 68 0.84 8.90 17.37
C VAL A 68 0.86 7.41 17.70
N LEU A 69 -0.31 6.85 17.99
CA LEU A 69 -0.55 5.42 18.12
C LEU A 69 -1.47 4.93 17.00
N VAL A 70 -1.07 3.89 16.29
CA VAL A 70 -1.93 3.14 15.36
C VAL A 70 -2.34 1.82 16.03
N ILE A 71 -3.64 1.50 16.02
CA ILE A 71 -4.16 0.22 16.52
C ILE A 71 -4.71 -0.56 15.34
N GLU A 72 -4.15 -1.73 15.04
CA GLU A 72 -4.54 -2.58 13.92
C GLU A 72 -4.91 -3.98 14.41
N ALA A 73 -6.05 -4.50 13.95
CA ALA A 73 -6.56 -5.80 14.36
C ALA A 73 -5.82 -6.97 13.72
N GLY A 74 -5.23 -6.76 12.55
CA GLY A 74 -4.38 -7.72 11.87
C GLY A 74 -2.92 -7.69 12.33
N GLU A 75 -2.22 -8.77 12.04
CA GLU A 75 -0.76 -8.87 12.15
C GLU A 75 -0.09 -8.31 10.88
N PHE A 76 1.25 -8.30 10.84
CA PHE A 76 1.99 -8.13 9.60
C PHE A 76 1.91 -9.38 8.71
N ASP A 77 2.07 -9.19 7.40
CA ASP A 77 1.87 -10.21 6.35
C ASP A 77 2.98 -11.27 6.21
N GLN A 78 4.05 -11.15 7.02
CA GLN A 78 5.20 -12.07 7.04
C GLN A 78 5.86 -12.28 5.66
N ASP A 79 5.79 -11.27 4.78
CA ASP A 79 6.35 -11.31 3.42
C ASP A 79 5.85 -12.50 2.57
N GLU A 80 4.64 -13.01 2.82
CA GLU A 80 4.12 -14.18 2.09
C GLU A 80 3.96 -13.89 0.58
N ASP A 81 4.41 -14.82 -0.27
CA ASP A 81 4.47 -14.67 -1.73
C ASP A 81 3.14 -14.23 -2.37
N PHE A 82 2.01 -14.76 -1.88
CA PHE A 82 0.68 -14.44 -2.42
C PHE A 82 0.19 -13.03 -2.05
N VAL A 83 0.94 -12.33 -1.18
CA VAL A 83 0.78 -10.91 -0.86
C VAL A 83 1.77 -10.09 -1.68
N THR A 84 3.05 -10.47 -1.66
CA THR A 84 4.15 -9.64 -2.17
C THR A 84 4.35 -9.70 -3.68
N ILE A 85 4.13 -10.86 -4.31
CA ILE A 85 4.38 -11.07 -5.74
C ILE A 85 3.21 -10.53 -6.58
N PRO A 86 3.43 -9.55 -7.47
CA PRO A 86 2.36 -8.94 -8.25
C PRO A 86 1.55 -9.91 -9.11
N GLY A 87 2.18 -10.96 -9.65
CA GLY A 87 1.49 -12.00 -10.42
C GLY A 87 0.47 -12.82 -9.62
N LEU A 88 0.52 -12.76 -8.28
CA LEU A 88 -0.38 -13.45 -7.37
C LEU A 88 -1.38 -12.50 -6.70
N ALA A 89 -1.55 -11.27 -7.21
CA ALA A 89 -2.44 -10.26 -6.63
C ALA A 89 -3.85 -10.80 -6.39
N GLY A 90 -4.40 -10.54 -5.20
CA GLY A 90 -5.66 -11.11 -4.73
C GLY A 90 -5.53 -12.46 -4.03
N GLY A 91 -4.33 -13.04 -3.95
CA GLY A 91 -4.09 -14.33 -3.28
C GLY A 91 -4.34 -14.33 -1.77
N ALA A 92 -4.30 -13.16 -1.13
CA ALA A 92 -4.59 -13.01 0.30
C ALA A 92 -6.09 -13.05 0.66
N VAL A 93 -6.98 -12.97 -0.33
CA VAL A 93 -8.44 -13.06 -0.13
C VAL A 93 -8.80 -14.42 0.47
N GLY A 94 -9.63 -14.41 1.52
CA GLY A 94 -10.07 -15.62 2.23
C GLY A 94 -9.00 -16.29 3.12
N THR A 95 -7.82 -15.68 3.26
CA THR A 95 -6.77 -16.16 4.19
C THR A 95 -6.95 -15.53 5.58
N LYS A 96 -5.98 -15.74 6.49
CA LYS A 96 -5.93 -15.08 7.80
C LYS A 96 -5.86 -13.54 7.74
N TYR A 97 -5.52 -12.98 6.57
CA TYR A 97 -5.44 -11.53 6.32
C TYR A 97 -6.75 -10.91 5.84
N ASP A 98 -7.81 -11.71 5.69
CA ASP A 98 -9.14 -11.22 5.32
C ASP A 98 -10.05 -11.22 6.57
N TRP A 99 -10.80 -10.13 6.77
CA TRP A 99 -11.87 -10.10 7.76
C TRP A 99 -12.96 -11.14 7.49
N ASN A 100 -13.05 -11.64 6.25
CA ASN A 100 -13.99 -12.64 5.80
C ASN A 100 -15.46 -12.22 6.09
N THR A 101 -15.76 -10.94 5.84
CA THR A 101 -17.11 -10.41 6.02
C THR A 101 -18.03 -10.87 4.88
N THR A 102 -19.32 -11.00 5.18
CA THR A 102 -20.31 -11.46 4.20
C THR A 102 -21.56 -10.59 4.29
N TYR A 103 -22.01 -10.04 3.16
CA TYR A 103 -23.32 -9.40 3.09
C TYR A 103 -24.42 -10.44 3.25
N ALA A 104 -25.37 -10.13 4.13
CA ALA A 104 -26.54 -10.96 4.37
C ALA A 104 -27.38 -11.14 3.10
N ALA A 105 -28.01 -12.31 2.97
CA ALA A 105 -28.91 -12.59 1.88
C ALA A 105 -30.07 -11.59 1.83
N SER A 106 -30.43 -11.16 0.61
CA SER A 106 -31.59 -10.30 0.38
C SER A 106 -32.29 -10.64 -0.95
N GLU A 107 -33.54 -10.23 -1.09
CA GLU A 107 -34.30 -10.39 -2.34
C GLU A 107 -33.63 -9.69 -3.53
N TYR A 108 -32.99 -8.54 -3.29
CA TYR A 108 -32.23 -7.79 -4.31
C TYR A 108 -31.00 -8.55 -4.82
N LEU A 109 -30.51 -9.52 -4.05
CA LEU A 109 -29.41 -10.41 -4.41
C LEU A 109 -29.89 -11.78 -4.90
N GLY A 110 -31.20 -11.98 -5.04
CA GLY A 110 -31.80 -13.27 -5.38
C GLY A 110 -31.66 -14.31 -4.26
N GLY A 111 -31.64 -13.87 -3.00
CA GLY A 111 -31.49 -14.74 -1.82
C GLY A 111 -30.06 -15.21 -1.56
N ARG A 112 -29.05 -14.62 -2.22
CA ARG A 112 -27.63 -15.00 -2.03
C ARG A 112 -26.95 -14.15 -0.97
N GLU A 113 -26.12 -14.80 -0.18
CA GLU A 113 -25.06 -14.13 0.58
C GLU A 113 -23.87 -13.81 -0.34
N VAL A 114 -23.18 -12.70 -0.09
CA VAL A 114 -22.08 -12.23 -0.95
C VAL A 114 -20.85 -11.93 -0.09
N PRO A 115 -19.72 -12.67 -0.27
CA PRO A 115 -18.47 -12.37 0.42
C PRO A 115 -17.95 -10.97 0.06
N VAL A 116 -17.45 -10.26 1.06
CA VAL A 116 -16.82 -8.94 0.93
C VAL A 116 -15.48 -9.00 1.63
N SER A 117 -14.44 -9.18 0.84
CA SER A 117 -13.08 -9.21 1.36
C SER A 117 -12.65 -7.84 1.85
N GLN A 118 -12.10 -7.80 3.06
CA GLN A 118 -11.55 -6.59 3.67
C GLN A 118 -10.24 -6.96 4.35
N GLY A 119 -9.19 -6.15 4.18
CA GLY A 119 -7.89 -6.45 4.77
C GLY A 119 -7.90 -6.34 6.30
N LYS A 120 -7.49 -7.42 6.96
CA LYS A 120 -7.17 -7.55 8.38
C LYS A 120 -5.69 -7.86 8.53
N VAL A 121 -4.86 -6.86 8.24
CA VAL A 121 -3.40 -6.94 8.16
C VAL A 121 -2.86 -5.53 8.23
N VAL A 122 -1.64 -5.31 8.72
CA VAL A 122 -0.99 -4.00 8.59
C VAL A 122 -0.84 -3.66 7.10
N GLY A 123 -1.28 -2.47 6.69
CA GLY A 123 -1.49 -2.09 5.29
C GLY A 123 -2.95 -2.27 4.80
N GLY A 124 -3.75 -3.07 5.49
CA GLY A 124 -5.17 -3.28 5.26
C GLY A 124 -5.49 -3.79 3.86
N GLY A 125 -6.52 -3.23 3.22
CA GLY A 125 -6.96 -3.65 1.88
C GLY A 125 -5.90 -3.53 0.79
N THR A 126 -4.84 -2.72 0.99
CA THR A 126 -3.75 -2.58 0.00
C THR A 126 -2.91 -3.84 -0.17
N LYS A 127 -2.93 -4.74 0.83
CA LYS A 127 -2.30 -6.06 0.78
C LYS A 127 -3.14 -7.10 0.05
N LEU A 128 -4.46 -6.92 0.01
CA LEU A 128 -5.40 -7.86 -0.60
C LEU A 128 -5.80 -7.48 -2.02
N ASN A 129 -5.72 -6.20 -2.38
CA ASN A 129 -6.21 -5.70 -3.66
C ASN A 129 -5.40 -6.25 -4.86
N ARG A 130 -5.85 -5.90 -6.07
CA ARG A 130 -5.19 -6.27 -7.33
C ARG A 130 -4.23 -5.20 -7.86
N MET A 131 -3.83 -4.26 -7.01
CA MET A 131 -2.84 -3.20 -7.26
C MET A 131 -3.17 -2.21 -8.37
N VAL A 132 -4.33 -2.27 -9.03
CA VAL A 132 -4.72 -1.25 -10.02
C VAL A 132 -4.66 0.13 -9.38
N PHE A 133 -3.89 1.02 -9.98
CA PHE A 133 -3.68 2.37 -9.47
C PHE A 133 -4.32 3.38 -10.41
N ASP A 134 -5.62 3.63 -10.23
CA ASP A 134 -6.36 4.62 -10.98
C ASP A 134 -7.07 5.70 -10.15
N ARG A 135 -7.67 6.67 -10.84
CA ARG A 135 -8.43 7.79 -10.26
C ARG A 135 -9.80 7.91 -10.92
N GLY A 136 -10.71 8.57 -10.23
CA GLY A 136 -12.01 8.96 -10.78
C GLY A 136 -11.88 10.06 -11.83
N SER A 137 -13.01 10.36 -12.48
CA SER A 137 -13.14 11.54 -13.33
C SER A 137 -13.23 12.81 -12.49
N LYS A 138 -12.86 13.97 -13.06
CA LYS A 138 -12.98 15.27 -12.36
C LYS A 138 -14.37 15.47 -11.77
N SER A 139 -15.40 15.12 -12.55
CA SER A 139 -16.81 15.21 -12.16
C SER A 139 -17.17 14.43 -10.89
N ASP A 140 -16.46 13.34 -10.59
CA ASP A 140 -16.72 12.53 -9.39
C ASP A 140 -16.38 13.33 -8.13
N TYR A 141 -15.26 14.07 -8.18
CA TYR A 141 -14.77 14.90 -7.08
C TYR A 141 -15.48 16.26 -7.04
N ASP A 142 -15.70 16.90 -8.19
CA ASP A 142 -16.47 18.15 -8.27
C ASP A 142 -17.91 17.97 -7.76
N GLY A 143 -18.44 16.75 -7.91
CA GLY A 143 -19.70 16.33 -7.29
C GLY A 143 -19.66 16.40 -5.76
N TRP A 144 -18.54 16.09 -5.11
CA TRP A 144 -18.40 16.20 -3.65
C TRP A 144 -18.47 17.65 -3.18
N GLU A 145 -17.85 18.57 -3.91
CA GLU A 145 -17.95 20.00 -3.60
C GLU A 145 -19.38 20.52 -3.78
N THR A 146 -20.08 20.04 -4.82
CA THR A 146 -21.51 20.36 -5.04
C THR A 146 -22.41 19.90 -3.88
N LEU A 147 -22.01 18.86 -3.14
CA LEU A 147 -22.70 18.40 -1.92
C LEU A 147 -22.39 19.25 -0.67
N GLY A 148 -21.60 20.31 -0.80
CA GLY A 148 -21.24 21.24 0.28
C GLY A 148 -19.86 21.01 0.88
N ASN A 149 -19.01 20.15 0.28
CA ASN A 149 -17.66 19.88 0.76
C ASN A 149 -16.64 20.77 0.04
N GLU A 150 -16.60 22.06 0.41
CA GLU A 150 -15.69 23.04 -0.20
C GLU A 150 -14.23 22.56 -0.19
N GLY A 151 -13.55 22.67 -1.33
CA GLY A 151 -12.16 22.24 -1.51
C GLY A 151 -11.97 20.75 -1.79
N TRP A 152 -13.03 19.94 -1.79
CA TRP A 152 -12.99 18.50 -2.15
C TRP A 152 -13.29 18.23 -3.63
N ASN A 153 -13.01 19.19 -4.51
CA ASN A 153 -13.12 19.07 -5.95
C ASN A 153 -11.82 18.50 -6.59
N TRP A 154 -11.81 18.30 -7.91
CA TRP A 154 -10.62 17.77 -8.59
C TRP A 154 -9.37 18.62 -8.38
N GLU A 155 -9.50 19.95 -8.51
CA GLU A 155 -8.38 20.87 -8.40
C GLU A 155 -7.79 20.88 -6.99
N GLY A 156 -8.64 20.77 -5.96
CA GLY A 156 -8.23 20.69 -4.56
C GLY A 156 -7.54 19.36 -4.19
N LEU A 157 -7.96 18.26 -4.81
CA LEU A 157 -7.45 16.92 -4.50
C LEU A 157 -6.24 16.48 -5.35
N LEU A 158 -6.12 16.96 -6.59
CA LEU A 158 -5.02 16.58 -7.49
C LEU A 158 -3.61 16.77 -6.86
N PRO A 159 -3.31 17.87 -6.14
CA PRO A 159 -2.03 18.02 -5.44
C PRO A 159 -1.77 16.90 -4.43
N TYR A 160 -2.80 16.39 -3.74
CA TYR A 160 -2.66 15.30 -2.77
C TYR A 160 -2.50 13.94 -3.44
N PHE A 161 -3.18 13.69 -4.57
CA PHE A 161 -2.94 12.50 -5.38
C PHE A 161 -1.48 12.44 -5.85
N LYS A 162 -0.95 13.57 -6.33
CA LYS A 162 0.46 13.69 -6.71
C LYS A 162 1.39 13.54 -5.49
N LYS A 163 1.06 14.14 -4.34
CA LYS A 163 1.87 14.01 -3.11
C LYS A 163 1.95 12.57 -2.58
N ASN A 164 0.98 11.72 -2.88
CA ASN A 164 0.99 10.30 -2.52
C ASN A 164 1.95 9.48 -3.40
N GLU A 165 2.10 9.85 -4.66
CA GLU A 165 2.61 8.99 -5.72
C GLU A 165 4.11 9.15 -6.00
N VAL A 166 4.78 8.04 -6.32
CA VAL A 166 6.08 7.96 -6.98
C VAL A 166 5.90 7.21 -8.30
N PHE A 167 5.58 7.96 -9.35
CA PHE A 167 5.30 7.41 -10.66
C PHE A 167 6.58 7.04 -11.41
N THR A 168 6.60 5.82 -11.96
CA THR A 168 7.66 5.33 -12.85
C THR A 168 7.05 4.91 -14.19
N PRO A 169 7.45 5.54 -15.31
CA PRO A 169 6.99 5.19 -16.65
C PRO A 169 7.22 3.70 -17.00
N PRO A 170 6.50 3.15 -18.00
CA PRO A 170 6.75 1.79 -18.47
C PRO A 170 8.17 1.65 -19.03
N VAL A 171 8.74 0.45 -18.93
CA VAL A 171 9.99 0.11 -19.63
C VAL A 171 9.84 0.30 -21.14
N ASP A 172 10.91 0.72 -21.82
CA ASP A 172 10.86 1.14 -23.23
C ASP A 172 10.23 0.08 -24.16
N GLU A 173 10.56 -1.20 -23.97
CA GLU A 173 10.00 -2.31 -24.75
C GLU A 173 8.47 -2.37 -24.67
N ILE A 174 7.92 -2.31 -23.45
CA ILE A 174 6.48 -2.34 -23.22
C ILE A 174 5.82 -1.05 -23.70
N ARG A 175 6.46 0.10 -23.48
CA ARG A 175 5.98 1.39 -23.98
C ARG A 175 5.79 1.36 -25.49
N GLU A 176 6.80 0.89 -26.22
CA GLU A 176 6.81 0.84 -27.68
C GLU A 176 5.85 -0.22 -28.22
N GLU A 177 5.83 -1.41 -27.63
CA GLU A 177 4.97 -2.51 -28.11
C GLU A 177 3.47 -2.19 -27.98
N TYR A 178 3.08 -1.52 -26.90
CA TYR A 178 1.67 -1.23 -26.58
C TYR A 178 1.28 0.23 -26.82
N ASN A 179 2.22 1.07 -27.26
CA ASN A 179 2.05 2.50 -27.46
C ASN A 179 1.43 3.17 -26.21
N ILE A 180 2.01 2.87 -25.04
CA ILE A 180 1.56 3.43 -23.77
C ILE A 180 2.08 4.86 -23.66
N THR A 181 1.18 5.78 -23.36
CA THR A 181 1.48 7.19 -23.08
C THR A 181 1.10 7.52 -21.63
N TRP A 182 1.51 8.69 -21.16
CA TRP A 182 1.07 9.26 -19.89
C TRP A 182 1.10 10.79 -19.97
N ASP A 183 0.37 11.44 -19.07
CA ASP A 183 0.36 12.88 -18.83
C ASP A 183 1.16 13.16 -17.55
N GLU A 184 2.41 13.59 -17.70
CA GLU A 184 3.29 13.91 -16.56
C GLU A 184 2.68 14.93 -15.60
N SER A 185 1.79 15.82 -16.06
CA SER A 185 1.17 16.81 -15.20
C SER A 185 0.20 16.20 -14.18
N ALA A 186 -0.31 15.00 -14.47
CA ALA A 186 -1.21 14.24 -13.60
C ALA A 186 -0.48 13.45 -12.51
N HIS A 187 0.83 13.22 -12.63
CA HIS A 187 1.57 12.29 -11.76
C HIS A 187 2.45 12.97 -10.72
N GLY A 188 2.61 12.29 -9.58
CA GLY A 188 3.60 12.61 -8.55
C GLY A 188 4.88 11.81 -8.70
N PHE A 189 6.00 12.36 -8.22
CA PHE A 189 7.33 11.73 -8.31
C PHE A 189 8.08 11.65 -6.98
N ASP A 190 7.57 12.32 -5.94
CA ASP A 190 8.24 12.50 -4.65
C ASP A 190 7.42 11.97 -3.47
N GLY A 191 6.35 11.22 -3.75
CA GLY A 191 5.48 10.62 -2.75
C GLY A 191 6.09 9.39 -2.06
N TYR A 192 5.22 8.48 -1.63
CA TYR A 192 5.63 7.23 -0.98
C TYR A 192 5.12 5.98 -1.68
N MET A 193 3.97 6.09 -2.37
CA MET A 193 3.34 4.96 -3.02
C MET A 193 3.89 4.82 -4.45
N HIS A 194 4.61 3.74 -4.72
CA HIS A 194 5.08 3.46 -6.08
C HIS A 194 3.90 3.17 -7.00
N SER A 195 3.95 3.72 -8.21
CA SER A 195 3.05 3.38 -9.32
C SER A 195 3.87 3.17 -10.57
N THR A 196 3.72 2.01 -11.20
CA THR A 196 4.41 1.70 -12.47
C THR A 196 3.63 0.69 -13.29
N TYR A 197 3.88 0.65 -14.59
CA TYR A 197 3.21 -0.30 -15.47
C TYR A 197 3.80 -1.70 -15.33
N SER A 198 2.96 -2.71 -15.58
CA SER A 198 3.42 -4.10 -15.64
C SER A 198 4.54 -4.24 -16.68
N PRO A 199 5.63 -4.96 -16.37
CA PRO A 199 6.66 -5.31 -17.36
C PRO A 199 6.19 -6.38 -18.35
N PHE A 200 4.94 -6.85 -18.21
CA PHE A 200 4.35 -7.87 -19.07
C PHE A 200 2.87 -7.59 -19.34
N TYR A 201 2.48 -7.76 -20.60
CA TYR A 201 1.10 -7.76 -21.04
C TYR A 201 0.86 -8.98 -21.91
N TRP A 202 -0.33 -9.57 -21.80
CA TRP A 202 -0.73 -10.66 -22.68
C TRP A 202 -0.90 -10.14 -24.12
N PRO A 203 -0.46 -10.89 -25.15
CA PRO A 203 -0.64 -10.49 -26.55
C PRO A 203 -2.11 -10.22 -26.93
N THR A 204 -3.05 -10.88 -26.24
CA THR A 204 -4.49 -10.67 -26.41
C THR A 204 -4.96 -9.26 -26.03
N THR A 205 -4.21 -8.52 -25.22
CA THR A 205 -4.51 -7.13 -24.86
C THR A 205 -4.60 -6.23 -26.09
N LYS A 206 -3.77 -6.48 -27.12
CA LYS A 206 -3.82 -5.73 -28.39
C LYS A 206 -5.18 -5.89 -29.09
N ASN A 207 -5.73 -7.11 -29.06
CA ASN A 207 -7.05 -7.40 -29.64
C ASN A 207 -8.16 -6.66 -28.87
N PHE A 208 -8.06 -6.57 -27.55
CA PHE A 208 -9.03 -5.86 -26.72
C PHE A 208 -9.03 -4.35 -27.00
N ILE A 209 -7.85 -3.76 -27.14
CA ILE A 209 -7.69 -2.34 -27.46
C ILE A 209 -8.24 -2.05 -28.86
N GLU A 210 -7.92 -2.89 -29.84
CA GLU A 210 -8.41 -2.71 -31.22
C GLU A 210 -9.93 -2.86 -31.31
N ALA A 211 -10.50 -3.83 -30.60
CA ALA A 211 -11.95 -3.99 -30.50
C ALA A 211 -12.61 -2.76 -29.84
N THR A 212 -12.02 -2.24 -28.76
CA THR A 212 -12.48 -1.03 -28.07
C THR A 212 -12.53 0.17 -29.03
N ARG A 213 -11.45 0.38 -29.80
CA ARG A 213 -11.39 1.45 -30.82
C ARG A 213 -12.38 1.24 -31.95
N THR A 214 -12.56 0.01 -32.44
CA THR A 214 -13.53 -0.32 -33.51
C THR A 214 -14.96 0.00 -33.09
N LEU A 215 -15.29 -0.16 -31.80
CA LEU A 215 -16.58 0.21 -31.23
C LEU A 215 -16.74 1.72 -31.02
N GLY A 216 -15.74 2.53 -31.37
CA GLY A 216 -15.74 3.98 -31.15
C GLY A 216 -15.56 4.38 -29.68
N ILE A 217 -15.12 3.46 -28.82
CA ILE A 217 -14.84 3.76 -27.41
C ILE A 217 -13.45 4.42 -27.33
N PRO A 218 -13.34 5.64 -26.76
CA PRO A 218 -12.05 6.31 -26.62
C PRO A 218 -11.07 5.48 -25.79
N VAL A 219 -9.80 5.53 -26.15
CA VAL A 219 -8.71 5.02 -25.32
C VAL A 219 -7.89 6.23 -24.88
N SER A 220 -8.00 6.59 -23.60
CA SER A 220 -7.31 7.74 -23.01
C SER A 220 -5.80 7.52 -23.01
N ASN A 221 -5.08 8.64 -23.13
CA ASN A 221 -3.63 8.65 -23.05
C ASN A 221 -3.11 8.48 -21.62
N ASP A 222 -3.97 8.67 -20.61
CA ASP A 222 -3.67 8.48 -19.20
C ASP A 222 -4.97 8.25 -18.41
N GLN A 223 -4.91 7.43 -17.37
CA GLN A 223 -6.01 7.22 -16.44
C GLN A 223 -6.12 8.35 -15.39
N ALA A 224 -4.98 8.98 -15.05
CA ALA A 224 -4.83 9.85 -13.89
C ALA A 224 -5.19 11.32 -14.17
N ASN A 225 -5.55 11.67 -15.41
CA ASN A 225 -5.77 13.04 -15.86
C ASN A 225 -7.19 13.58 -15.56
N GLY A 226 -8.01 12.80 -14.86
CA GLY A 226 -9.38 13.16 -14.48
C GLY A 226 -10.42 12.96 -15.58
N ASN A 227 -10.08 12.26 -16.65
CA ASN A 227 -11.05 11.78 -17.64
C ASN A 227 -11.04 10.24 -17.67
N ALA A 228 -11.64 9.62 -16.67
CA ALA A 228 -11.73 8.16 -16.53
C ALA A 228 -12.89 7.59 -17.38
N ILE A 229 -12.93 7.96 -18.65
CA ILE A 229 -13.95 7.54 -19.62
C ILE A 229 -13.30 6.72 -20.74
N GLY A 230 -13.85 5.55 -21.00
CA GLY A 230 -13.38 4.64 -22.06
C GLY A 230 -12.34 3.65 -21.54
N GLY A 231 -11.37 3.30 -22.39
CA GLY A 231 -10.24 2.43 -22.03
C GLY A 231 -8.97 3.22 -21.72
N TYR A 232 -8.08 2.64 -20.93
CA TYR A 232 -6.74 3.19 -20.69
C TYR A 232 -5.81 2.07 -20.21
N PHE A 233 -4.51 2.27 -20.39
CA PHE A 233 -3.52 1.50 -19.65
C PHE A 233 -3.40 2.07 -18.25
N CYS A 234 -3.33 1.21 -17.25
CA CYS A 234 -3.27 1.61 -15.85
C CYS A 234 -1.97 1.11 -15.23
N PRO A 235 -1.24 1.95 -14.46
CA PRO A 235 -0.16 1.46 -13.62
C PRO A 235 -0.70 0.59 -12.47
N HIS A 236 0.21 -0.15 -11.85
CA HIS A 236 -0.04 -0.90 -10.63
C HIS A 236 0.78 -0.31 -9.48
N ASN A 237 0.29 -0.48 -8.25
CA ASN A 237 1.07 -0.23 -7.04
C ASN A 237 2.16 -1.28 -6.86
N MET A 238 3.32 -1.00 -7.46
CA MET A 238 4.43 -1.93 -7.55
C MET A 238 5.74 -1.14 -7.55
N ASP A 239 6.71 -1.62 -6.77
CA ASP A 239 8.09 -1.13 -6.81
C ASP A 239 8.72 -1.52 -8.16
N PRO A 240 9.21 -0.56 -8.97
CA PRO A 240 9.76 -0.83 -10.30
C PRO A 240 11.15 -1.49 -10.28
N THR A 241 11.81 -1.54 -9.12
CA THR A 241 13.16 -2.09 -8.92
C THR A 241 13.07 -3.52 -8.40
N GLU A 242 12.30 -3.74 -7.35
CA GLU A 242 12.15 -5.07 -6.74
C GLU A 242 11.03 -5.90 -7.38
N TYR A 243 10.14 -5.27 -8.16
CA TYR A 243 8.94 -5.89 -8.73
C TYR A 243 8.05 -6.56 -7.67
N LYS A 244 7.95 -5.93 -6.50
CA LYS A 244 7.05 -6.31 -5.41
C LYS A 244 5.88 -5.35 -5.33
N ARG A 245 4.77 -5.81 -4.75
CA ARG A 245 3.65 -4.94 -4.36
C ARG A 245 4.15 -3.74 -3.55
N SER A 246 3.62 -2.56 -3.84
CA SER A 246 3.74 -1.37 -3.00
C SER A 246 2.43 -1.18 -2.25
N SER A 247 2.38 -1.48 -0.96
CA SER A 247 1.19 -1.32 -0.12
C SER A 247 1.37 -0.16 0.86
N ALA A 248 0.34 0.11 1.66
CA ALA A 248 0.35 1.27 2.55
C ALA A 248 1.38 1.19 3.67
N ASP A 249 1.76 0.00 4.11
CA ASP A 249 2.85 -0.19 5.08
C ASP A 249 4.23 0.06 4.46
N GLU A 250 4.53 -0.51 3.28
CA GLU A 250 5.78 -0.19 2.58
C GLU A 250 5.90 1.31 2.30
N ALA A 251 4.81 1.96 1.91
CA ALA A 251 4.80 3.40 1.64
C ALA A 251 4.93 4.25 2.92
N TYR A 252 4.08 3.99 3.93
CA TYR A 252 3.87 4.93 5.03
C TYR A 252 4.39 4.43 6.38
N TYR A 253 4.30 3.12 6.65
CA TYR A 253 4.81 2.56 7.89
C TYR A 253 6.35 2.52 7.89
N ASP A 254 6.99 2.10 6.80
CA ASP A 254 8.47 1.97 6.75
C ASP A 254 9.22 3.29 6.97
N THR A 255 8.56 4.41 6.69
CA THR A 255 9.11 5.75 6.95
C THR A 255 8.72 6.28 8.33
N ALA A 256 7.47 6.06 8.76
CA ALA A 256 7.00 6.53 10.07
C ALA A 256 7.59 5.74 11.24
N SER A 257 7.79 4.43 11.06
CA SER A 257 8.32 3.52 12.07
C SER A 257 9.68 3.98 12.61
N LYS A 258 10.52 4.61 11.79
CA LYS A 258 11.84 5.14 12.17
C LYS A 258 11.81 6.31 13.16
N ARG A 259 10.62 6.74 13.61
CA ARG A 259 10.42 7.93 14.45
C ARG A 259 9.97 7.52 15.85
N ASP A 260 10.66 8.02 16.87
CA ASP A 260 10.40 7.68 18.29
C ASP A 260 8.99 8.10 18.78
N ASN A 261 8.31 8.99 18.06
CA ASN A 261 6.96 9.47 18.36
C ASN A 261 5.85 8.64 17.67
N PHE A 262 6.18 7.64 16.87
CA PHE A 262 5.23 6.77 16.18
C PHE A 262 5.22 5.37 16.82
N HIS A 263 4.03 4.87 17.16
CA HIS A 263 3.84 3.53 17.70
C HIS A 263 2.74 2.80 16.91
N LEU A 264 2.91 1.50 16.71
CA LEU A 264 1.90 0.63 16.10
C LEU A 264 1.67 -0.59 16.99
N LEU A 265 0.42 -0.81 17.37
CA LEU A 265 -0.08 -1.98 18.09
C LEU A 265 -0.84 -2.88 17.11
N ALA A 266 -0.16 -3.90 16.58
CA ALA A 266 -0.71 -4.88 15.65
C ALA A 266 -1.40 -6.03 16.42
N GLY A 267 -2.31 -6.76 15.76
CA GLY A 267 -3.02 -7.90 16.36
C GLY A 267 -4.08 -7.53 17.40
N HIS A 268 -4.43 -6.25 17.53
CA HIS A 268 -5.31 -5.73 18.56
C HIS A 268 -6.51 -4.98 17.97
N GLN A 269 -7.71 -5.40 18.32
CA GLN A 269 -8.93 -4.86 17.72
C GLN A 269 -9.54 -3.80 18.62
N ALA A 270 -9.54 -2.54 18.17
CA ALA A 270 -10.34 -1.50 18.81
C ALA A 270 -11.84 -1.90 18.81
N THR A 271 -12.47 -1.88 19.97
CA THR A 271 -13.87 -2.28 20.16
C THR A 271 -14.80 -1.10 20.38
N ARG A 272 -14.30 0.00 20.98
CA ARG A 272 -15.13 1.14 21.37
C ARG A 272 -14.33 2.43 21.51
N ILE A 273 -14.95 3.55 21.10
CA ILE A 273 -14.47 4.89 21.44
C ILE A 273 -15.01 5.26 22.83
N LEU A 274 -14.12 5.61 23.75
CA LEU A 274 -14.47 6.13 25.06
C LEU A 274 -14.78 7.61 24.94
N THR A 275 -15.91 8.04 25.50
CA THR A 275 -16.34 9.44 25.44
C THR A 275 -16.68 10.00 26.80
N CYS A 276 -16.47 11.31 26.96
CA CYS A 276 -16.97 12.10 28.06
C CYS A 276 -17.89 13.19 27.51
N THR A 277 -18.98 13.49 28.22
CA THR A 277 -19.92 14.54 27.82
C THR A 277 -20.04 15.57 28.94
N ASP A 278 -19.56 16.78 28.67
CA ASP A 278 -19.82 17.97 29.46
C ASP A 278 -20.19 19.12 28.50
N GLY A 279 -21.46 19.16 28.10
CA GLY A 279 -22.00 20.03 27.04
C GLY A 279 -21.67 19.56 25.62
N VAL A 280 -20.39 19.29 25.32
CA VAL A 280 -19.91 18.74 24.04
C VAL A 280 -19.31 17.36 24.27
N THR A 281 -19.70 16.39 23.46
CA THR A 281 -19.12 15.03 23.50
C THR A 281 -17.68 15.08 23.01
N LYS A 282 -16.76 14.58 23.84
CA LYS A 282 -15.33 14.46 23.52
C LYS A 282 -14.92 13.00 23.56
N ALA A 283 -14.20 12.54 22.54
CA ALA A 283 -13.49 11.27 22.60
C ALA A 283 -12.29 11.43 23.56
N THR A 284 -12.11 10.47 24.47
CA THR A 284 -11.07 10.50 25.51
C THR A 284 -10.16 9.28 25.49
N GLY A 285 -10.45 8.28 24.65
CA GLY A 285 -9.63 7.09 24.52
C GLY A 285 -10.30 6.03 23.65
N ILE A 286 -9.60 4.90 23.50
CA ILE A 286 -10.05 3.73 22.74
C ILE A 286 -9.98 2.51 23.67
N GLU A 287 -11.03 1.71 23.66
CA GLU A 287 -11.03 0.36 24.22
C GLU A 287 -10.55 -0.61 23.15
N VAL A 288 -9.63 -1.50 23.52
CA VAL A 288 -8.91 -2.45 22.65
C VAL A 288 -9.01 -3.83 23.26
#